data_AF-S3CFC6-F1
#
_entry.id   AF-S3CFC6-F1
#
_cell.length_a   1.000
_cell.length_b   1.000
_cell.length_c   1.000
_cell.angle_alpha   90.00
_cell.angle_beta   90.00
_cell.angle_gamma   90.00
#
_symmetry.space_group_name_H-M   'P 1'
#
loop_
_entity.id
_entity.type
_entity.pdbx_description
1 polymer ?
#
loop_
_entity_poly.entity_id
_entity_poly.type
_entity_poly.pdbx_seq_one_letter_code
_entity_poly.pdbx_strand_id
1 'polypeptide(L)'
;MSGLVDIDKQLAEAGFESELASGRLVTAPNGTAALVYLQAPETVRARLEAFFRQADWLSDVVCRRQFELYGISEAPALEFFLSLKSDPAAINPYGVAGESLACLVPGSPYPIGCGQHGGLGLHEQSPYCLVNHPSLRPSEISAATDLTLIAPTVLRFLGLSLDGLDGRSLQQILGVPTLGD
;
A
#
# COMPACT_ATOMS: atom_id res chain seq x y z
N MET A 1 7.28 -13.87 -8.74
CA MET A 1 7.72 -14.46 -7.46
C MET A 1 6.48 -14.79 -6.63
N SER A 2 6.30 -16.04 -6.19
CA SER A 2 5.12 -16.46 -5.41
C SER A 2 5.56 -17.18 -4.13
N GLY A 3 5.10 -16.73 -2.97
CA GLY A 3 5.49 -17.31 -1.69
C GLY A 3 4.93 -16.56 -0.48
N LEU A 4 5.04 -17.20 0.69
CA LEU A 4 4.64 -16.62 1.97
C LEU A 4 5.88 -16.27 2.80
N VAL A 5 5.84 -15.12 3.46
CA VAL A 5 6.89 -14.64 4.36
C VAL A 5 6.36 -14.63 5.80
N ASP A 6 6.97 -15.45 6.64
CA ASP A 6 6.75 -15.44 8.09
C ASP A 6 7.66 -14.38 8.73
N ILE A 7 7.13 -13.16 8.89
CA ILE A 7 7.91 -12.01 9.37
C ILE A 7 8.38 -12.22 10.81
N ASP A 8 7.55 -12.81 11.68
CA ASP A 8 7.92 -13.08 13.06
C ASP A 8 9.07 -14.09 13.13
N LYS A 9 9.03 -15.13 12.28
CA LYS A 9 10.15 -16.05 12.14
C LYS A 9 11.43 -15.35 11.63
N GLN A 10 11.32 -14.50 10.60
CA GLN A 10 12.46 -13.72 10.09
C GLN A 10 13.09 -12.84 11.19
N LEU A 11 12.26 -12.23 12.03
CA LEU A 11 12.70 -11.39 13.15
C LEU A 11 13.33 -12.20 14.29
N ALA A 12 12.76 -13.36 14.63
CA ALA A 12 13.32 -14.26 15.63
C ALA A 12 14.71 -14.77 15.19
N GLU A 13 14.86 -15.21 13.94
CA GLU A 13 16.13 -15.64 13.36
C GLU A 13 17.18 -14.51 13.32
N ALA A 14 16.74 -13.25 13.20
CA ALA A 14 17.57 -12.06 13.28
C ALA A 14 17.88 -11.58 14.73
N GLY A 15 17.42 -12.31 15.75
CA GLY A 15 17.72 -12.04 17.15
C GLY A 15 16.80 -11.04 17.86
N PHE A 16 15.57 -10.85 17.38
CA PHE A 16 14.54 -10.02 18.04
C PHE A 16 13.53 -10.84 18.87
N GLU A 17 13.84 -12.10 19.17
CA GLU A 17 12.95 -13.01 19.91
C GLU A 17 12.54 -12.46 21.28
N SER A 18 13.44 -11.77 21.98
CA SER A 18 13.14 -11.19 23.29
C SER A 18 12.10 -10.06 23.22
N GLU A 19 12.19 -9.23 22.18
CA GLU A 19 11.30 -8.13 21.92
C GLU A 19 9.92 -8.63 21.48
N LEU A 20 9.88 -9.64 20.61
CA LEU A 20 8.66 -10.35 20.21
C LEU A 20 7.96 -10.98 21.42
N ALA A 21 8.68 -11.78 22.21
CA ALA A 21 8.12 -12.49 23.37
C ALA A 21 7.60 -11.52 24.45
N SER A 22 8.20 -10.34 24.57
CA SER A 22 7.76 -9.31 25.52
C SER A 22 6.60 -8.45 25.02
N GLY A 23 6.20 -8.57 23.75
CA GLY A 23 5.20 -7.71 23.11
C GLY A 23 5.68 -6.27 22.85
N ARG A 24 6.97 -5.98 23.02
CA ARG A 24 7.57 -4.68 22.67
C ARG A 24 7.77 -4.52 21.17
N LEU A 25 7.84 -5.61 20.44
CA LEU A 25 7.83 -5.66 18.98
C LEU A 25 6.63 -6.49 18.56
N VAL A 26 5.72 -5.90 17.79
CA VAL A 26 4.53 -6.58 17.26
C VAL A 26 4.47 -6.34 15.76
N THR A 27 4.32 -7.43 15.00
CA THR A 27 4.00 -7.35 13.58
C THR A 27 2.49 -7.51 13.39
N ALA A 28 1.93 -6.76 12.46
CA ALA A 28 0.55 -6.88 12.03
C ALA A 28 0.57 -7.10 10.51
N PRO A 29 0.67 -8.36 10.06
CA PRO A 29 0.71 -8.69 8.65
C PRO A 29 -0.67 -8.50 7.99
N ASN A 30 -0.68 -8.01 6.76
CA ASN A 30 -1.87 -7.72 5.97
C ASN A 30 -1.59 -7.94 4.47
N GLY A 31 -1.92 -9.13 3.97
CA GLY A 31 -1.76 -9.47 2.55
C GLY A 31 -0.30 -9.36 2.10
N THR A 32 0.00 -8.37 1.27
CA THR A 32 1.34 -8.10 0.70
C THR A 32 2.11 -7.02 1.46
N ALA A 33 1.68 -6.67 2.68
CA ALA A 33 2.34 -5.72 3.55
C ALA A 33 2.29 -6.11 5.03
N ALA A 34 3.06 -5.42 5.85
CA ALA A 34 2.93 -5.51 7.31
C ALA A 34 3.17 -4.16 7.98
N LEU A 35 2.45 -3.93 9.08
CA LEU A 35 2.76 -2.86 10.02
C LEU A 35 3.62 -3.44 11.15
N VAL A 36 4.57 -2.64 11.64
CA VAL A 36 5.44 -3.02 12.75
C VAL A 36 5.34 -1.97 13.84
N TYR A 37 4.91 -2.40 15.01
CA TYR A 37 4.83 -1.58 16.21
C TYR A 37 6.03 -1.88 17.11
N LEU A 38 6.67 -0.82 17.61
CA LEU A 38 7.87 -0.94 18.43
C LEU A 38 7.85 0.00 19.64
N GLN A 39 8.00 -0.58 20.82
CA GLN A 39 8.26 0.11 22.07
C GLN A 39 9.63 -0.32 22.61
N ALA A 40 10.71 0.26 22.08
CA ALA A 40 12.07 -0.08 22.47
C ALA A 40 13.02 1.15 22.38
N PRO A 41 14.21 1.08 23.00
CA PRO A 41 15.24 2.10 22.84
C PRO A 41 15.70 2.28 21.39
N GLU A 42 16.30 3.43 21.10
CA GLU A 42 16.77 3.79 19.76
C GLU A 42 17.77 2.77 19.17
N THR A 43 18.57 2.11 20.01
CA THR A 43 19.51 1.08 19.58
C THR A 43 18.82 -0.13 18.94
N VAL A 44 17.69 -0.57 19.50
CA VAL A 44 16.88 -1.67 18.95
C VAL A 44 16.18 -1.21 17.68
N ARG A 45 15.64 0.01 17.67
CA ARG A 45 14.99 0.63 16.50
C ARG A 45 15.94 0.69 15.31
N ALA A 46 17.15 1.22 15.49
CA ALA A 46 18.15 1.32 14.44
C ALA A 46 18.59 -0.06 13.92
N ARG A 47 18.73 -1.06 14.81
CA ARG A 47 19.04 -2.44 14.42
C ARG A 47 17.91 -3.04 13.58
N LEU A 48 16.66 -2.80 13.96
CA LEU A 48 15.48 -3.29 13.26
C LEU A 48 15.32 -2.65 11.88
N GLU A 49 15.55 -1.34 11.77
CA GLU A 49 15.57 -0.66 10.48
C GLU A 49 16.66 -1.24 9.57
N ALA A 50 17.88 -1.42 10.09
CA ALA A 50 18.99 -1.98 9.31
C ALA A 50 18.68 -3.40 8.81
N PHE A 51 18.01 -4.22 9.63
CA PHE A 51 17.53 -5.54 9.23
C PHE A 51 16.53 -5.45 8.07
N PHE A 52 15.47 -4.64 8.20
CA PHE A 52 14.46 -4.52 7.14
C PHE A 52 15.04 -3.93 5.84
N ARG A 53 15.96 -2.97 5.92
CA ARG A 53 16.63 -2.39 4.74
C ARG A 53 17.49 -3.40 3.97
N GLN A 54 17.91 -4.50 4.61
CA GLN A 54 18.71 -5.56 4.01
C GLN A 54 17.88 -6.79 3.60
N ALA A 55 16.60 -6.83 3.97
CA ALA A 55 15.72 -7.94 3.67
C ALA A 55 15.45 -8.05 2.16
N ASP A 56 15.77 -9.21 1.58
CA ASP A 56 15.59 -9.48 0.15
C ASP A 56 14.13 -9.78 -0.25
N TRP A 57 13.25 -9.91 0.75
CA TRP A 57 11.82 -10.17 0.65
C TRP A 57 10.96 -8.90 0.78
N LEU A 58 11.57 -7.72 0.96
CA LEU A 58 10.89 -6.43 0.97
C LEU A 58 11.19 -5.64 -0.32
N SER A 59 10.20 -4.90 -0.83
CA SER A 59 10.44 -3.84 -1.83
C SER A 59 10.69 -2.50 -1.16
N ASP A 60 9.92 -2.20 -0.10
CA ASP A 60 9.92 -0.91 0.54
C ASP A 60 9.81 -1.03 2.06
N VAL A 61 10.50 -0.11 2.72
CA VAL A 61 10.46 0.10 4.17
C VAL A 61 10.20 1.58 4.41
N VAL A 62 9.00 1.90 4.87
CA VAL A 62 8.61 3.24 5.27
C VAL A 62 8.77 3.34 6.77
N CYS A 63 9.72 4.16 7.21
CA CYS A 63 9.98 4.39 8.62
C CYS A 63 9.07 5.51 9.14
N ARG A 64 8.85 5.55 10.45
CA ARG A 64 8.03 6.57 11.12
C ARG A 64 8.31 8.00 10.67
N ARG A 65 9.59 8.36 10.52
CA ARG A 65 10.02 9.70 10.07
C ARG A 65 9.55 10.07 8.65
N GLN A 66 9.02 9.11 7.89
CA GLN A 66 8.52 9.29 6.53
C GLN A 66 6.99 9.31 6.47
N PHE A 67 6.29 8.99 7.56
CA PHE A 67 4.82 8.83 7.57
C PHE A 67 4.05 10.07 7.13
N GLU A 68 4.56 11.27 7.42
CA GLU A 68 3.96 12.53 6.95
C GLU A 68 3.92 12.59 5.41
N LEU A 69 4.92 12.03 4.71
CA LEU A 69 4.95 11.96 3.25
C LEU A 69 3.84 11.04 2.68
N TYR A 70 3.29 10.17 3.51
CA TYR A 70 2.20 9.25 3.18
C TYR A 70 0.86 9.69 3.81
N GLY A 71 0.78 10.92 4.32
CA GLY A 71 -0.44 11.46 4.92
C GLY A 71 -0.79 10.86 6.30
N ILE A 72 0.15 10.20 6.96
CA ILE A 72 -0.04 9.61 8.29
C ILE A 72 0.56 10.56 9.33
N SER A 73 -0.29 11.33 10.00
CA SER A 73 0.11 12.35 11.00
C SER A 73 0.18 11.81 12.44
N GLU A 74 -0.67 10.84 12.79
CA GLU A 74 -0.76 10.28 14.14
C GLU A 74 -0.80 8.75 14.11
N ALA A 75 0.31 8.11 14.46
CA ALA A 75 0.39 6.66 14.60
C ALA A 75 1.27 6.29 15.81
N PRO A 76 0.70 6.30 17.03
CA PRO A 76 1.45 5.96 18.24
C PRO A 76 1.97 4.52 18.16
N ALA A 77 3.23 4.33 18.57
CA ALA A 77 4.00 3.08 18.52
C ALA A 77 4.19 2.42 17.13
N LEU A 78 3.48 2.86 16.08
CA LEU A 78 3.77 2.40 14.71
C LEU A 78 5.13 2.93 14.29
N GLU A 79 5.97 2.02 13.83
CA GLU A 79 7.36 2.34 13.53
C GLU A 79 7.74 2.09 12.08
N PHE A 80 7.24 1.00 11.52
CA PHE A 80 7.49 0.66 10.12
C PHE A 80 6.21 0.25 9.43
N PHE A 81 6.08 0.67 8.19
CA PHE A 81 5.26 -0.01 7.19
C PHE A 81 6.22 -0.74 6.24
N LEU A 82 5.93 -2.01 5.98
CA LEU A 82 6.71 -2.89 5.14
C LEU A 82 5.87 -3.28 3.92
N SER A 83 6.40 -3.03 2.71
CA SER A 83 5.84 -3.59 1.48
C SER A 83 6.66 -4.80 1.07
N LEU A 84 5.99 -5.94 0.90
CA LEU A 84 6.65 -7.15 0.45
C LEU A 84 7.05 -7.02 -1.01
N LYS A 85 8.09 -7.77 -1.38
CA LYS A 85 8.64 -7.75 -2.72
C LYS A 85 7.60 -8.13 -3.76
N SER A 86 7.51 -7.28 -4.78
CA SER A 86 6.66 -7.48 -5.95
C SER A 86 7.48 -7.54 -7.24
N ASP A 87 6.99 -8.30 -8.21
CA ASP A 87 7.44 -8.33 -9.59
C ASP A 87 6.29 -7.87 -10.50
N PRO A 88 6.27 -6.60 -10.95
CA PRO A 88 5.20 -6.08 -11.79
C PRO A 88 5.19 -6.64 -13.22
N ALA A 89 6.29 -7.25 -13.67
CA ALA A 89 6.42 -7.81 -15.02
C ALA A 89 6.06 -9.31 -15.07
N ALA A 90 5.98 -9.98 -13.92
CA ALA A 90 5.52 -11.36 -13.85
C ALA A 90 4.10 -11.49 -14.40
N ILE A 91 3.86 -12.53 -15.21
CA ILE A 91 2.55 -12.83 -15.79
C ILE A 91 2.13 -14.21 -15.32
N ASN A 92 0.96 -14.32 -14.70
CA ASN A 92 0.42 -15.61 -14.26
C ASN A 92 -0.14 -16.43 -15.45
N PRO A 93 -0.52 -17.71 -15.28
CA PRO A 93 -1.07 -18.54 -16.35
C PRO A 93 -2.36 -18.04 -17.02
N TYR A 94 -3.00 -17.02 -16.44
CA TYR A 94 -4.22 -16.39 -16.95
C TYR A 94 -3.95 -15.06 -17.67
N GLY A 95 -2.68 -14.65 -17.81
CA GLY A 95 -2.31 -13.40 -18.46
C GLY A 95 -2.41 -12.16 -17.56
N VAL A 96 -2.62 -12.34 -16.25
CA VAL A 96 -2.67 -11.22 -15.30
C VAL A 96 -1.26 -10.83 -14.90
N ALA A 97 -0.94 -9.54 -15.02
CA ALA A 97 0.35 -8.99 -14.65
C ALA A 97 0.46 -8.72 -13.16
N GLY A 98 1.67 -8.87 -12.63
CA GLY A 98 2.00 -8.66 -11.23
C GLY A 98 1.98 -9.94 -10.40
N GLU A 99 3.06 -10.14 -9.65
CA GLU A 99 3.10 -11.07 -8.53
C GLU A 99 3.76 -10.42 -7.33
N SER A 100 3.30 -10.72 -6.12
CA SER A 100 3.89 -10.25 -4.87
C SER A 100 4.08 -11.42 -3.91
N LEU A 101 5.11 -11.33 -3.07
CA LEU A 101 5.13 -12.12 -1.83
C LEU A 101 3.97 -11.66 -0.93
N ALA A 102 3.42 -12.60 -0.17
CA ALA A 102 2.42 -12.31 0.84
C ALA A 102 2.93 -12.68 2.23
N CYS A 103 2.40 -12.05 3.26
CA CYS A 103 2.67 -12.41 4.64
C CYS A 103 2.03 -13.75 4.98
N LEU A 104 2.78 -14.60 5.70
CA LEU A 104 2.18 -15.71 6.42
C LEU A 104 1.41 -15.16 7.62
N VAL A 105 0.12 -15.49 7.72
CA VAL A 105 -0.69 -15.23 8.91
C VAL A 105 -1.10 -16.57 9.50
N PRO A 106 -0.58 -16.94 10.69
CA PRO A 106 -0.92 -18.21 11.32
C PRO A 106 -2.44 -18.40 11.46
N GLY A 107 -2.95 -19.56 11.04
CA GLY A 107 -4.37 -19.89 11.11
C GLY A 107 -5.24 -19.27 10.00
N SER A 108 -4.68 -18.46 9.10
CA SER A 108 -5.39 -17.98 7.92
C SER A 108 -5.06 -18.86 6.71
N PRO A 109 -6.06 -19.36 5.96
CA PRO A 109 -5.85 -20.29 4.85
C PRO A 109 -5.37 -19.61 3.56
N TYR A 110 -4.61 -18.50 3.63
CA TYR A 110 -4.25 -17.65 2.49
C TYR A 110 -3.82 -18.49 1.28
N PRO A 111 -4.68 -18.61 0.25
CA PRO A 111 -4.35 -19.45 -0.88
C PRO A 111 -3.31 -18.73 -1.75
N ILE A 112 -2.11 -19.31 -1.83
CA ILE A 112 -1.09 -18.88 -2.80
C ILE A 112 -1.69 -18.96 -4.21
N GLY A 113 -1.46 -17.92 -5.00
CA GLY A 113 -2.00 -17.80 -6.36
C GLY A 113 -3.35 -17.11 -6.44
N CYS A 114 -3.91 -16.65 -5.32
CA CYS A 114 -5.05 -15.74 -5.30
C CYS A 114 -4.62 -14.29 -5.13
N GLY A 115 -5.49 -13.36 -5.55
CA GLY A 115 -5.26 -11.93 -5.37
C GLY A 115 -5.14 -11.55 -3.90
N GLN A 116 -4.17 -10.69 -3.60
CA GLN A 116 -3.93 -10.05 -2.30
C GLN A 116 -3.63 -8.56 -2.53
N HIS A 117 -3.67 -7.79 -1.45
CA HIS A 117 -3.40 -6.35 -1.49
C HIS A 117 -2.68 -5.92 -0.20
N GLY A 118 -2.37 -4.62 -0.12
CA GLY A 118 -1.90 -3.95 1.09
C GLY A 118 -0.52 -3.35 0.94
N GLY A 119 0.25 -3.83 -0.02
CA GLY A 119 1.58 -3.35 -0.36
C GLY A 119 1.57 -2.13 -1.26
N LEU A 120 2.78 -1.74 -1.66
CA LEU A 120 3.05 -0.63 -2.57
C LEU A 120 3.39 -1.11 -4.00
N GLY A 121 3.04 -2.35 -4.34
CA GLY A 121 3.24 -2.88 -5.69
C GLY A 121 2.47 -2.06 -6.75
N LEU A 122 3.05 -1.92 -7.96
CA LEU A 122 2.48 -1.10 -9.05
C LEU A 122 1.00 -1.42 -9.31
N HIS A 123 0.68 -2.70 -9.49
CA HIS A 123 -0.68 -3.14 -9.83
C HIS A 123 -1.64 -3.09 -8.62
N GLU A 124 -1.13 -3.06 -7.39
CA GLU A 124 -1.94 -2.88 -6.18
C GLU A 124 -2.33 -1.41 -5.98
N GLN A 125 -1.48 -0.49 -6.41
CA GLN A 125 -1.70 0.96 -6.31
C GLN A 125 -2.34 1.58 -7.56
N SER A 126 -2.75 0.77 -8.54
CA SER A 126 -3.30 1.24 -9.82
C SER A 126 -4.76 0.82 -10.03
N PRO A 127 -5.71 1.28 -9.19
CA PRO A 127 -7.12 1.02 -9.42
C PRO A 127 -7.62 1.75 -10.68
N TYR A 128 -8.62 1.18 -11.34
CA TYR A 128 -9.28 1.82 -12.48
C TYR A 128 -10.37 2.80 -11.99
N CYS A 129 -10.47 3.95 -12.65
CA CYS A 129 -11.59 4.88 -12.47
C CYS A 129 -12.58 4.71 -13.62
N LEU A 130 -13.86 4.48 -13.31
CA LEU A 130 -14.93 4.36 -14.29
C LEU A 130 -15.97 5.45 -14.05
N VAL A 131 -16.27 6.24 -15.09
CA VAL A 131 -17.33 7.24 -15.08
C VAL A 131 -18.39 6.84 -16.09
N ASN A 132 -19.64 6.77 -15.64
CA ASN A 132 -20.78 6.47 -16.49
C ASN A 132 -21.81 7.60 -16.39
N HIS A 133 -22.11 8.24 -17.52
CA HIS A 133 -23.10 9.31 -17.60
C HIS A 133 -23.74 9.33 -18.99
N PRO A 134 -25.05 9.60 -19.13
CA PRO A 134 -25.75 9.54 -20.43
C PRO A 134 -25.19 10.45 -21.53
N SER A 135 -24.50 11.54 -21.16
CA SER A 135 -23.85 12.43 -22.14
C SER A 135 -22.46 11.97 -22.58
N LEU A 136 -21.89 10.95 -21.93
CA LEU A 136 -20.55 10.45 -22.25
C LEU A 136 -20.62 9.37 -23.33
N ARG A 137 -19.70 9.46 -24.28
CA ARG A 137 -19.43 8.37 -25.22
C ARG A 137 -18.42 7.39 -24.60
N PRO A 138 -18.54 6.08 -24.87
CA PRO A 138 -17.52 5.12 -24.48
C PRO A 138 -16.16 5.54 -25.00
N SER A 139 -15.20 5.71 -24.09
CA SER A 139 -13.83 6.11 -24.40
C SER A 139 -12.90 5.61 -23.30
N GLU A 140 -11.64 5.43 -23.66
CA GLU A 140 -10.56 5.16 -22.72
C GLU A 140 -9.69 6.40 -22.62
N ILE A 141 -9.36 6.81 -21.41
CA ILE A 141 -8.51 7.96 -21.14
C ILE A 141 -7.37 7.48 -20.26
N SER A 142 -6.14 7.67 -20.74
CA SER A 142 -4.93 7.44 -19.96
C SER A 142 -4.44 8.77 -19.40
N ALA A 143 -4.58 8.95 -18.09
CA ALA A 143 -4.12 10.12 -17.36
C ALA A 143 -3.62 9.71 -15.98
N ALA A 144 -2.59 10.39 -15.49
CA ALA A 144 -2.13 10.22 -14.11
C ALA A 144 -3.22 10.75 -13.16
N THR A 145 -3.68 9.87 -12.27
CA THR A 145 -4.77 10.11 -11.33
C THR A 145 -4.43 9.52 -9.97
N ASP A 146 -5.16 9.96 -8.94
CA ASP A 146 -5.07 9.42 -7.59
C ASP A 146 -6.48 9.36 -6.97
N LEU A 147 -6.65 8.60 -5.89
CA LEU A 147 -7.98 8.40 -5.27
C LEU A 147 -8.61 9.70 -4.74
N THR A 148 -7.81 10.73 -4.46
CA THR A 148 -8.33 12.01 -3.93
C THR A 148 -9.13 12.77 -4.99
N LEU A 149 -9.13 12.34 -6.26
CA LEU A 149 -9.95 12.92 -7.32
C LEU A 149 -11.46 12.66 -7.17
N ILE A 150 -11.87 11.63 -6.43
CA ILE A 150 -13.27 11.17 -6.42
C ILE A 150 -14.19 12.25 -5.84
N ALA A 151 -13.88 12.72 -4.63
CA ALA A 151 -14.66 13.77 -3.98
C ALA A 151 -14.78 15.06 -4.82
N PRO A 152 -13.68 15.68 -5.30
CA PRO A 152 -13.79 16.90 -6.09
C PRO A 152 -14.49 16.68 -7.43
N THR A 153 -14.41 15.49 -8.03
CA THR A 153 -15.18 15.14 -9.25
C THR A 153 -16.68 15.15 -8.99
N VAL A 154 -17.13 14.50 -7.92
CA VAL A 154 -18.56 14.43 -7.56
C VAL A 154 -19.09 15.80 -7.14
N LEU A 155 -18.37 16.53 -6.27
CA LEU A 155 -18.81 17.86 -5.82
C LEU A 155 -18.88 18.86 -6.97
N ARG A 156 -17.91 18.83 -7.89
CA ARG A 156 -17.95 19.67 -9.09
C ARG A 156 -19.16 19.34 -9.97
N PHE A 157 -19.46 18.05 -10.17
CA PHE A 157 -20.65 17.63 -10.92
C PHE A 157 -21.95 18.15 -10.29
N LEU A 158 -22.02 18.19 -8.95
CA LEU A 158 -23.17 18.70 -8.20
C LEU A 158 -23.21 20.23 -8.08
N GLY A 159 -22.21 20.95 -8.57
CA GLY A 159 -22.10 22.41 -8.43
C GLY A 159 -21.82 22.87 -6.99
N LEU A 160 -21.17 22.04 -6.17
CA LEU A 160 -20.81 22.33 -4.79
C LEU A 160 -19.37 22.86 -4.65
N SER A 161 -19.05 23.48 -3.51
CA SER A 161 -17.69 23.96 -3.22
C SER A 161 -16.68 22.81 -3.16
N LEU A 162 -15.43 23.09 -3.55
CA LEU A 162 -14.29 22.18 -3.52
C LEU A 162 -13.29 22.54 -2.40
N ASP A 163 -13.61 23.54 -1.56
CA ASP A 163 -12.69 24.03 -0.54
C ASP A 163 -12.33 22.94 0.48
N GLY A 164 -11.04 22.87 0.84
CA GLY A 164 -10.53 21.94 1.85
C GLY A 164 -10.27 20.51 1.36
N LEU A 165 -10.30 20.27 0.04
CA LEU A 165 -9.92 18.98 -0.54
C LEU A 165 -8.48 19.01 -1.05
N ASP A 166 -7.73 17.92 -0.83
CA ASP A 166 -6.36 17.76 -1.32
C ASP A 166 -6.30 17.47 -2.84
N GLY A 167 -7.36 16.86 -3.38
CA GLY A 167 -7.41 16.35 -4.75
C GLY A 167 -7.90 17.33 -5.80
N ARG A 168 -7.78 16.90 -7.06
CA ARG A 168 -8.33 17.61 -8.24
C ARG A 168 -9.41 16.78 -8.90
N SER A 169 -10.45 17.44 -9.40
CA SER A 169 -11.53 16.77 -10.13
C SER A 169 -11.03 16.20 -11.48
N LEU A 170 -11.70 15.19 -12.03
CA LEU A 170 -11.38 14.66 -13.37
C LEU A 170 -11.40 15.76 -14.44
N GLN A 171 -12.37 16.67 -14.37
CA GLN A 171 -12.46 17.83 -15.26
C GLN A 171 -11.18 18.68 -15.20
N GLN A 172 -10.67 18.94 -14.00
CA GLN A 172 -9.42 19.71 -13.80
C GLN A 172 -8.19 18.93 -14.31
N ILE A 173 -8.16 17.61 -14.10
CA ILE A 173 -7.06 16.75 -14.55
C ILE A 173 -7.00 16.69 -16.08
N LEU A 174 -8.16 16.57 -16.72
CA LEU A 174 -8.30 16.48 -18.18
C LEU A 174 -8.29 17.85 -18.88
N GLY A 175 -8.37 18.95 -18.13
CA GLY A 175 -8.41 20.30 -18.69
C GLY A 175 -9.72 20.62 -19.42
N VAL A 176 -10.82 19.96 -19.05
CA VAL A 176 -12.14 20.15 -19.67
C VAL A 176 -13.10 20.85 -18.70
N PRO A 177 -14.06 21.65 -19.17
CA PRO A 177 -15.03 22.31 -18.30
C PRO A 177 -16.01 21.31 -17.67
N THR A 178 -16.43 20.31 -18.46
CA THR A 178 -17.42 19.27 -18.17
C THR A 178 -16.90 17.92 -18.69
N LEU A 179 -17.38 16.82 -18.11
CA LEU A 179 -17.13 15.48 -18.68
C LEU A 179 -18.18 15.27 -19.78
N GLY A 180 -17.77 15.36 -21.05
CA GLY A 180 -18.64 15.09 -22.22
C GLY A 180 -18.55 16.07 -23.39
N ASP A 181 -17.75 17.12 -23.25
CA ASP A 181 -17.33 17.98 -24.37
C ASP A 181 -16.09 17.40 -25.07
#